data_AF-A0A9X9F0Y6-F1
#
_entry.id   AF-A0A9X9F0Y6-F1
#
_cell.length_a   1.000
_cell.length_b   1.000
_cell.length_c   1.000
_cell.angle_alpha   90.00
_cell.angle_beta   90.00
_cell.angle_gamma   90.00
#
_symmetry.space_group_name_H-M   'P 1'
#
loop_
_entity.id
_entity.type
_entity.pdbx_description
1 polymer ?
#
loop_
_entity_poly.entity_id
_entity_poly.type
_entity_poly.pdbx_seq_one_letter_code
_entity_poly.pdbx_strand_id
1 'polypeptide(L)'
;LIPMKRGEAIPLSYAQQRLWFIDQFTPNSALYNMPMVCRLTGNWLLEALETGWNQLIERHESLRTVFQEVNGQPVQQIEPYAFQSIPKTDLTMLSSEDQEEEVKRLIQQETEVPFDLT
;
A
#
# COMPACT_ATOMS: atom_id res chain seq x y z
N LEU A 1 -14.53 18.94 14.52
CA LEU A 1 -13.80 18.74 13.25
C LEU A 1 -13.99 20.00 12.42
N ILE A 2 -12.92 20.65 11.98
CA ILE A 2 -12.99 21.85 11.12
C ILE A 2 -12.81 21.38 9.68
N PRO A 3 -13.74 21.68 8.75
CA PRO A 3 -13.60 21.30 7.35
C PRO A 3 -12.44 22.06 6.70
N MET A 4 -11.51 21.34 6.08
CA MET A 4 -10.41 21.93 5.29
C MET A 4 -10.79 22.02 3.82
N LYS A 5 -10.38 23.11 3.17
CA LYS A 5 -10.44 23.24 1.71
C LYS A 5 -9.41 22.31 1.08
N ARG A 6 -9.84 21.51 0.10
CA ARG A 6 -8.97 20.62 -0.67
C ARG A 6 -8.06 21.47 -1.56
N GLY A 7 -6.74 21.27 -1.46
CA GLY A 7 -5.71 21.98 -2.27
C GLY A 7 -4.72 22.82 -1.45
N GLU A 8 -4.99 23.05 -0.16
CA GLU A 8 -3.99 23.58 0.77
C GLU A 8 -3.22 22.41 1.42
N ALA A 9 -1.97 22.64 1.81
CA ALA A 9 -1.13 21.66 2.48
C ALA A 9 -1.89 21.02 3.66
N ILE A 10 -2.28 19.75 3.50
CA ILE A 10 -3.15 19.08 4.46
C ILE A 10 -2.29 18.60 5.63
N PRO A 11 -2.44 19.12 6.86
CA PRO A 11 -1.63 18.68 7.97
C PRO A 11 -1.92 17.22 8.30
N LEU A 12 -0.90 16.49 8.74
CA LEU A 12 -1.07 15.15 9.27
C LEU A 12 -1.88 15.21 10.58
N SER A 13 -2.69 14.19 10.83
CA SER A 13 -3.22 13.94 12.17
C SER A 13 -2.08 13.62 13.16
N TYR A 14 -2.31 13.81 14.45
CA TYR A 14 -1.32 13.48 15.49
C TYR A 14 -0.83 12.02 15.47
N ALA A 15 -1.66 11.08 14.99
CA ALA A 15 -1.24 9.69 14.81
C ALA A 15 -0.31 9.55 13.62
N GLN A 16 -0.65 10.16 12.49
CA GLN A 16 0.18 10.18 11.28
C GLN A 16 1.52 10.89 11.54
N GLN A 17 1.54 12.04 12.24
CA GLN A 17 2.78 12.76 12.58
C GLN A 17 3.75 11.89 13.38
N ARG A 18 3.23 11.09 14.32
CA ARG A 18 4.07 10.16 15.12
C ARG A 18 4.67 9.07 14.25
N LEU A 19 3.87 8.45 13.37
CA LEU A 19 4.37 7.43 12.46
C LEU A 19 5.38 8.00 11.46
N TRP A 20 5.12 9.18 10.91
CA TRP A 20 6.04 9.88 10.02
C TRP A 20 7.37 10.21 10.71
N PHE A 21 7.34 10.70 11.96
CA PHE A 21 8.56 10.94 12.72
C PHE A 21 9.37 9.66 12.93
N ILE A 22 8.71 8.53 13.22
CA ILE A 22 9.39 7.24 13.39
C ILE A 22 9.98 6.76 12.06
N ASP A 23 9.25 6.89 10.96
CA ASP A 23 9.72 6.58 9.62
C ASP A 23 10.99 7.38 9.26
N GLN A 24 11.03 8.68 9.56
CA GLN A 24 12.23 9.50 9.36
C GLN A 24 13.41 9.11 10.26
N PHE A 25 13.15 8.56 11.45
CA PHE A 25 14.20 8.10 12.38
C PHE A 25 14.73 6.70 12.04
N THR A 26 13.88 5.84 11.48
CA THR A 26 14.21 4.49 11.01
C THR A 26 13.79 4.31 9.55
N PRO A 27 14.50 4.95 8.60
CA PRO A 27 14.12 4.88 7.19
C PRO A 27 14.23 3.45 6.66
N ASN A 28 13.39 3.13 5.66
CA ASN A 28 13.31 1.81 5.02
C ASN A 28 12.90 0.69 5.99
N SER A 29 12.05 0.98 6.97
CA SER A 29 11.53 -0.02 7.91
C SER A 29 10.12 -0.49 7.54
N ALA A 30 9.92 -1.81 7.50
CA ALA A 30 8.60 -2.43 7.35
C ALA A 30 7.84 -2.57 8.70
N LEU A 31 8.31 -1.95 9.79
CA LEU A 31 7.79 -2.15 11.15
C LEU A 31 6.27 -1.91 11.29
N TYR A 32 5.72 -1.02 10.48
CA TYR A 32 4.30 -0.65 10.51
C TYR A 32 3.49 -1.24 9.35
N ASN A 33 4.08 -2.11 8.54
CA ASN A 33 3.34 -2.85 7.53
C ASN A 33 2.31 -3.75 8.23
N MET A 34 1.08 -3.75 7.71
CA MET A 34 0.01 -4.64 8.16
C MET A 34 -0.42 -5.54 6.99
N PRO A 35 0.39 -6.56 6.63
CA PRO A 35 0.10 -7.43 5.51
C PRO A 35 -1.12 -8.30 5.80
N MET A 36 -1.95 -8.52 4.78
CA MET A 36 -3.05 -9.47 4.79
C MET A 36 -2.92 -10.41 3.60
N VAL A 37 -3.02 -11.71 3.84
CA VAL A 37 -2.95 -12.75 2.79
C VAL A 37 -4.28 -13.47 2.71
N CYS A 38 -4.83 -13.60 1.51
CA CYS A 38 -6.03 -14.38 1.24
C CYS A 38 -5.76 -15.43 0.16
N ARG A 39 -6.36 -16.61 0.31
CA ARG A 39 -6.36 -17.67 -0.71
C ARG A 39 -7.71 -17.69 -1.39
N LEU A 40 -7.73 -17.40 -2.68
CA LEU A 40 -8.92 -17.53 -3.52
C LEU A 40 -8.95 -18.92 -4.15
N THR A 41 -10.11 -19.58 -4.12
CA THR A 41 -10.34 -20.90 -4.73
C THR A 41 -11.57 -20.86 -5.63
N GLY A 42 -11.61 -21.76 -6.61
CA GLY A 42 -12.67 -21.80 -7.61
C GLY A 42 -12.44 -20.83 -8.78
N ASN A 43 -13.52 -20.49 -9.48
CA ASN A 43 -13.45 -19.68 -10.69
C ASN A 43 -13.52 -18.20 -10.33
N TRP A 44 -12.44 -17.48 -10.62
CA TRP A 44 -12.37 -16.02 -10.52
C TRP A 44 -11.72 -15.47 -11.79
N LEU A 45 -12.05 -14.22 -12.11
CA LEU A 45 -11.48 -13.49 -13.23
C LEU A 45 -10.57 -12.41 -12.67
N LEU A 46 -9.32 -12.41 -13.11
CA LEU A 46 -8.34 -11.45 -12.63
C LEU A 46 -8.73 -10.02 -12.98
N GLU A 47 -9.33 -9.82 -14.16
CA GLU A 47 -9.80 -8.54 -14.64
C GLU A 47 -10.87 -7.94 -13.71
N ALA A 48 -11.72 -8.80 -13.11
CA ALA A 48 -12.72 -8.36 -12.15
C ALA A 48 -12.08 -7.93 -10.82
N LEU A 49 -11.05 -8.65 -10.36
CA LEU A 49 -10.28 -8.28 -9.18
C LEU A 49 -9.53 -6.95 -9.40
N GLU A 50 -8.84 -6.80 -10.52
CA GLU A 50 -8.13 -5.57 -10.89
C GLU A 50 -9.10 -4.38 -11.01
N THR A 51 -10.28 -4.59 -11.60
CA THR A 51 -11.32 -3.56 -11.69
C THR A 51 -11.81 -3.13 -10.31
N GLY A 52 -12.13 -4.09 -9.42
CA GLY A 52 -12.57 -3.79 -8.06
C GLY A 52 -11.49 -3.08 -7.23
N TRP A 53 -10.24 -3.53 -7.35
CA TRP A 53 -9.09 -2.91 -6.69
C TRP A 53 -8.92 -1.45 -7.10
N ASN A 54 -8.95 -1.16 -8.41
CA ASN A 54 -8.80 0.19 -8.91
C ASN A 54 -9.97 1.11 -8.53
N GLN A 55 -11.21 0.60 -8.48
CA GLN A 55 -12.35 1.37 -7.97
C GLN A 55 -12.18 1.75 -6.49
N LEU A 56 -11.57 0.89 -5.67
CA LEU A 56 -11.24 1.23 -4.29
C LEU A 56 -10.19 2.35 -4.23
N ILE A 57 -9.11 2.25 -5.00
CA ILE A 57 -8.05 3.27 -5.05
C ILE A 57 -8.62 4.63 -5.52
N GLU A 58 -9.42 4.63 -6.58
CA GLU A 58 -10.04 5.86 -7.09
C GLU A 58 -10.92 6.52 -6.02
N ARG A 59 -11.79 5.72 -5.38
CA ARG A 59 -12.77 6.18 -4.39
C ARG A 59 -12.16 6.65 -3.07
N HIS A 60 -11.07 6.03 -2.62
CA HIS A 60 -10.50 6.24 -1.30
C HIS A 60 -9.20 7.06 -1.35
N GLU A 61 -9.26 8.34 -0.99
CA GLU A 61 -8.11 9.26 -0.96
C GLU A 61 -6.95 8.74 -0.09
N SER A 62 -7.24 8.00 0.98
CA SER A 62 -6.21 7.41 1.86
C SER A 62 -5.31 6.40 1.14
N LEU A 63 -5.79 5.73 0.10
CA LEU A 63 -4.99 4.79 -0.71
C LEU A 63 -4.12 5.51 -1.75
N ARG A 64 -4.27 6.84 -1.87
CA ARG A 64 -3.52 7.71 -2.77
C ARG A 64 -2.78 8.81 -2.01
N THR A 65 -2.66 8.68 -0.70
CA THR A 65 -2.02 9.70 0.14
C THR A 65 -0.55 9.37 0.31
N VAL A 66 0.32 10.29 -0.11
CA VAL A 66 1.75 10.33 0.20
C VAL A 66 2.03 11.48 1.17
N PHE A 67 3.22 11.50 1.75
CA PHE A 67 3.63 12.48 2.75
C PHE A 67 4.85 13.25 2.25
N GLN A 68 4.74 14.58 2.26
CA GLN A 68 5.84 15.47 1.88
C GLN A 68 6.20 16.39 3.04
N GLU A 69 7.41 16.92 3.01
CA GLU A 69 7.81 18.00 3.90
C GLU A 69 7.76 19.34 3.17
N VAL A 70 6.97 20.28 3.67
CA VAL A 70 6.89 21.65 3.14
C VAL A 70 7.24 22.62 4.26
N ASN A 71 8.31 23.39 4.08
CA ASN A 71 8.83 24.33 5.10
C ASN A 71 9.08 23.68 6.48
N GLY A 72 9.61 22.46 6.50
CA GLY A 72 9.89 21.73 7.76
C GLY A 72 8.65 21.18 8.46
N GLN A 73 7.49 21.12 7.78
CA GLN A 73 6.26 20.54 8.31
C GLN A 73 5.78 19.41 7.40
N PRO A 74 5.45 18.22 7.97
CA PRO A 74 4.90 17.15 7.17
C PRO A 74 3.47 17.49 6.76
N VAL A 75 3.15 17.20 5.50
CA VAL A 75 1.85 17.45 4.88
C VAL A 75 1.42 16.22 4.08
N GLN A 76 0.12 15.97 4.02
CA GLN A 76 -0.48 14.95 3.19
C GLN A 76 -0.68 15.52 1.78
N GLN A 77 -0.24 14.77 0.79
CA GLN A 77 -0.51 15.02 -0.62
C GLN A 77 -1.34 13.86 -1.17
N ILE A 78 -2.48 14.18 -1.77
CA ILE A 78 -3.36 13.18 -2.38
C ILE A 78 -3.02 13.13 -3.86
N GLU A 79 -2.36 12.04 -4.27
CA GLU A 79 -2.05 11.78 -5.66
C GLU A 79 -3.33 11.61 -6.49
N PRO A 80 -3.34 12.07 -7.75
CA PRO A 80 -4.44 11.78 -8.65
C PRO A 80 -4.58 10.26 -8.82
N TYR A 81 -5.80 9.81 -9.10
CA TYR A 81 -6.00 8.41 -9.43
C TYR A 81 -5.21 8.03 -10.69
N ALA A 82 -4.50 6.91 -10.61
CA ALA A 82 -3.86 6.22 -11.72
C ALA A 82 -4.18 4.73 -11.62
N PHE A 83 -4.45 4.11 -12.76
CA PHE A 83 -4.73 2.68 -12.81
C PHE A 83 -3.48 1.87 -12.41
N GLN A 84 -3.67 0.89 -11.53
CA GLN A 84 -2.64 -0.02 -11.03
C GLN A 84 -2.97 -1.47 -11.41
N SER A 85 -2.08 -2.12 -12.16
CA SER A 85 -2.18 -3.56 -12.43
C SER A 85 -1.71 -4.38 -11.23
N ILE A 86 -2.34 -5.54 -10.99
CA ILE A 86 -1.90 -6.43 -9.91
C ILE A 86 -0.70 -7.25 -10.43
N PRO A 87 0.47 -7.25 -9.76
CA PRO A 87 1.60 -8.10 -10.11
C PRO A 87 1.23 -9.59 -10.03
N LYS A 88 1.79 -10.39 -10.94
CA LYS A 88 1.45 -11.81 -11.10
C LYS A 88 2.71 -12.64 -11.15
N THR A 89 2.73 -13.73 -10.39
CA THR A 89 3.76 -14.76 -10.47
C THR A 89 3.07 -16.09 -10.73
N ASP A 90 3.39 -16.72 -11.86
CA ASP A 90 2.86 -18.03 -12.23
C ASP A 90 3.75 -19.13 -11.65
N LEU A 91 3.19 -19.93 -10.74
CA LEU A 91 3.86 -21.04 -10.09
C LEU A 91 3.40 -22.41 -10.63
N THR A 92 2.56 -22.44 -11.66
CA THR A 92 1.95 -23.68 -12.18
C THR A 92 2.97 -24.68 -12.75
N MET A 93 4.17 -24.21 -13.09
CA MET A 93 5.27 -25.04 -13.59
C MET A 93 6.03 -25.78 -12.47
N LEU A 94 5.76 -25.46 -11.21
CA LEU A 94 6.37 -26.12 -10.05
C LEU A 94 5.52 -27.30 -9.57
N SER A 95 6.14 -28.23 -8.85
CA SER A 95 5.40 -29.28 -8.14
C SER A 95 4.52 -28.66 -7.05
N SER A 96 3.47 -29.36 -6.60
CA SER A 96 2.59 -28.82 -5.56
C SER A 96 3.31 -28.52 -4.24
N GLU A 97 4.34 -29.30 -3.89
CA GLU A 97 5.17 -29.08 -2.71
C GLU A 97 6.01 -27.81 -2.88
N ASP A 98 6.69 -27.68 -4.01
CA ASP A 98 7.50 -26.49 -4.33
C ASP A 98 6.65 -25.21 -4.44
N GLN A 99 5.40 -25.32 -4.93
CA GLN A 99 4.46 -24.18 -4.98
C GLN A 99 4.16 -23.64 -3.58
N GLU A 100 3.90 -24.51 -2.59
CA GLU A 100 3.58 -24.07 -1.24
C GLU A 100 4.78 -23.41 -0.55
N GLU A 101 5.98 -23.94 -0.77
CA GLU A 101 7.22 -23.34 -0.26
C GLU A 101 7.48 -21.97 -0.90
N GLU A 102 7.33 -21.87 -2.21
CA GLU A 102 7.56 -20.63 -2.94
C GLU A 102 6.54 -19.55 -2.58
N VAL A 103 5.25 -19.90 -2.40
CA VAL A 103 4.23 -18.96 -1.90
C VAL A 103 4.60 -18.41 -0.53
N LYS A 104 5.07 -19.26 0.41
CA LYS A 104 5.50 -18.81 1.74
C LYS A 104 6.70 -17.86 1.63
N ARG A 105 7.67 -18.19 0.77
CA ARG A 105 8.87 -17.37 0.53
C ARG A 105 8.50 -15.99 -0.02
N LEU A 106 7.62 -15.94 -1.02
CA LEU A 106 7.15 -14.69 -1.63
C LEU A 106 6.37 -13.83 -0.64
N ILE A 107 5.47 -14.43 0.15
CA ILE A 107 4.75 -13.70 1.21
C ILE A 107 5.73 -13.07 2.18
N GLN A 108 6.70 -13.85 2.70
CA GLN A 108 7.69 -13.34 3.65
C GLN A 108 8.46 -12.16 3.07
N GLN A 109 8.95 -12.32 1.83
CA GLN A 109 9.69 -11.27 1.13
C GLN A 109 8.86 -9.98 1.00
N GLU A 110 7.61 -10.07 0.54
CA GLU A 110 6.73 -8.91 0.37
C GLU A 110 6.40 -8.23 1.70
N THR A 111 6.23 -8.99 2.79
CA THR A 111 5.93 -8.40 4.10
C THR A 111 7.05 -7.53 4.66
N GLU A 112 8.28 -7.75 4.20
CA GLU A 112 9.49 -7.05 4.63
C GLU A 112 9.84 -5.85 3.73
N VAL A 113 9.16 -5.66 2.60
CA VAL A 113 9.38 -4.51 1.72
C VAL A 113 8.80 -3.25 2.39
N PRO A 114 9.63 -2.23 2.71
CA PRO A 114 9.12 -0.98 3.26
C PRO A 114 8.32 -0.21 2.20
N PHE A 115 7.29 0.52 2.63
CA PHE A 115 6.66 1.51 1.76
C PHE A 115 7.55 2.73 1.61
N ASP A 116 7.65 3.25 0.39
CA ASP A 116 8.07 4.64 0.17
C ASP A 116 6.85 5.53 0.43
N LEU A 117 6.94 6.35 1.46
CA LEU A 117 5.86 7.23 1.90
C LEU A 117 5.91 8.62 1.25
N THR A 118 6.88 8.88 0.36
CA THR A 118 7.14 10.21 -0.23
C THR A 118 6.62 10.40 -1.65
#